data_AF-A0A1Y0C611-F1
#
_entry.id   AF-A0A1Y0C611-F1
#
_cell.length_a   1.000
_cell.length_b   1.000
_cell.length_c   1.000
_cell.angle_alpha   90.00
_cell.angle_beta   90.00
_cell.angle_gamma   90.00
#
_symmetry.space_group_name_H-M   'P 1'
#
loop_
_entity.id
_entity.type
_entity.pdbx_description
1 polymer ?
#
loop_
_entity_poly.entity_id
_entity_poly.type
_entity_poly.pdbx_seq_one_letter_code
_entity_poly.pdbx_strand_id
1 'polypeptide(L)'
;MKWIEATQTVELTQRNVTALADKLDDPLSCRTLVTDCRRIAVCSIEDSDCTVRDKAAAASIGIVRLTRSDLAALASPGAAVAAAGVTVVAVQDKDHYSDRAPGTVYMPSTEEYR
;
A
#
# COMPACT_ATOMS: atom_id res chain seq x y z
N MET A 1 0.19 -7.85 -3.54
CA MET A 1 0.87 -6.68 -4.15
C MET A 1 1.91 -7.17 -5.14
N LYS A 2 2.06 -6.48 -6.28
CA LYS A 2 3.06 -6.81 -7.31
C LYS A 2 3.80 -5.54 -7.74
N TRP A 3 5.12 -5.65 -7.93
CA TRP A 3 5.94 -4.59 -8.53
C TRP A 3 6.20 -4.90 -10.00
N ILE A 4 5.97 -3.91 -10.87
CA ILE A 4 6.23 -3.95 -12.30
C ILE A 4 7.33 -2.94 -12.62
N GLU A 5 8.55 -3.46 -12.76
CA GLU A 5 9.75 -2.63 -12.93
C GLU A 5 9.75 -1.83 -14.24
N ALA A 6 9.25 -2.43 -15.34
CA ALA A 6 9.24 -1.82 -16.67
C ALA A 6 8.46 -0.50 -16.74
N THR A 7 7.39 -0.37 -15.95
CA THR A 7 6.50 0.80 -15.93
C THR A 7 6.56 1.58 -14.62
N GLN A 8 7.43 1.18 -13.69
CA GLN A 8 7.49 1.72 -12.34
C GLN A 8 6.11 1.71 -11.66
N THR A 9 5.41 0.58 -11.74
CA THR A 9 4.02 0.43 -11.25
C THR A 9 3.94 -0.56 -10.10
N VAL A 10 3.30 -0.16 -9.00
CA VAL A 10 2.87 -1.06 -7.93
C VAL A 10 1.39 -1.37 -8.12
N GLU A 11 1.06 -2.63 -8.26
CA GLU A 11 -0.32 -3.10 -8.21
C GLU A 11 -0.69 -3.50 -6.78
N LEU A 12 -1.69 -2.83 -6.23
CA LEU A 12 -2.31 -3.15 -4.96
C LEU A 12 -3.68 -3.75 -5.21
N THR A 13 -3.87 -5.00 -4.81
CA THR A 13 -5.23 -5.53 -4.69
C THR A 13 -6.04 -4.77 -3.63
N GLN A 14 -7.37 -4.86 -3.71
CA GLN A 14 -8.26 -4.26 -2.71
C GLN A 14 -7.91 -4.67 -1.28
N ARG A 15 -7.56 -5.95 -1.04
CA ARG A 15 -7.06 -6.40 0.27
C ARG A 15 -5.85 -5.62 0.76
N ASN A 16 -4.90 -5.30 -0.13
CA ASN A 16 -3.73 -4.53 0.29
C ASN A 16 -4.12 -3.10 0.67
N VAL A 17 -5.06 -2.49 -0.07
CA VAL A 17 -5.57 -1.15 0.22
C VAL A 17 -6.28 -1.12 1.57
N THR A 18 -7.18 -2.07 1.83
CA THR A 18 -7.86 -2.21 3.13
C THR A 18 -6.85 -2.45 4.25
N ALA A 19 -5.91 -3.38 4.08
CA ALA A 19 -4.90 -3.66 5.09
C ALA A 19 -4.02 -2.44 5.40
N LEU A 20 -3.68 -1.63 4.40
CA LEU A 20 -2.94 -0.38 4.57
C LEU A 20 -3.76 0.70 5.29
N ALA A 21 -5.07 0.76 5.05
CA ALA A 21 -5.98 1.67 5.74
C ALA A 21 -6.16 1.25 7.21
N ASP A 22 -6.47 -0.02 7.48
CA ASP A 22 -6.60 -0.52 8.84
C ASP A 22 -5.31 -0.35 9.64
N LYS A 23 -4.16 -0.61 8.99
CA LYS A 23 -2.84 -0.39 9.60
C LYS A 23 -2.56 1.08 9.89
N LEU A 24 -3.16 2.02 9.16
CA LEU A 24 -3.01 3.44 9.41
C LEU A 24 -3.75 3.84 10.69
N ASP A 25 -4.94 3.25 10.92
CA ASP A 25 -5.76 3.45 12.11
C ASP A 25 -5.16 2.79 13.37
N ASP A 26 -4.29 1.80 13.21
CA ASP A 26 -3.57 1.16 14.33
C ASP A 26 -2.31 1.98 14.72
N PRO A 27 -2.26 2.59 15.92
CA PRO A 27 -1.13 3.40 16.35
C PRO A 27 0.17 2.61 16.57
N LEU A 28 0.10 1.29 16.77
CA LEU A 28 1.28 0.44 16.98
C LEU A 28 1.73 -0.29 15.71
N SER A 29 0.97 -0.16 14.63
CA SER A 29 1.31 -0.74 13.35
C SER A 29 2.48 -0.02 12.69
N CYS A 30 3.36 -0.77 12.03
CA CYS A 30 4.41 -0.21 11.18
C CYS A 30 3.88 0.39 9.87
N ARG A 31 2.56 0.36 9.63
CA ARG A 31 1.86 0.97 8.48
C ARG A 31 2.39 0.56 7.11
N THR A 32 3.07 -0.58 7.02
CA THR A 32 3.86 -0.93 5.84
C THR A 32 3.52 -2.32 5.33
N LEU A 33 3.38 -2.45 4.02
CA LEU A 33 3.38 -3.71 3.28
C LEU A 33 4.62 -3.77 2.40
N VAL A 34 5.27 -4.93 2.31
CA VAL A 34 6.49 -5.12 1.51
C VAL A 34 6.19 -6.13 0.42
N THR A 35 6.70 -5.90 -0.79
CA THR A 35 6.55 -6.87 -1.89
C THR A 35 7.32 -8.15 -1.60
N ASP A 36 6.90 -9.26 -2.18
CA ASP A 36 7.62 -10.54 -2.04
C ASP A 36 9.07 -10.43 -2.57
N CYS A 37 9.28 -9.61 -3.60
CA CYS A 37 10.62 -9.33 -4.14
C CYS A 37 11.45 -8.35 -3.29
N ARG A 38 10.89 -7.81 -2.20
CA ARG A 38 11.50 -6.86 -1.25
C ARG A 38 12.08 -5.58 -1.87
N ARG A 39 11.78 -5.31 -3.14
CA ARG A 39 12.26 -4.12 -3.85
C ARG A 39 11.46 -2.87 -3.54
N ILE A 40 10.17 -3.04 -3.22
CA ILE A 40 9.27 -1.93 -2.90
C ILE A 40 8.54 -2.24 -1.60
N ALA A 41 8.49 -1.24 -0.73
CA ALA A 41 7.60 -1.19 0.41
C ALA A 41 6.58 -0.08 0.19
N VAL A 42 5.31 -0.33 0.52
CA VAL A 42 4.25 0.67 0.52
C VAL A 42 3.91 0.99 1.97
N CYS A 43 3.98 2.26 2.33
CA CYS A 43 3.74 2.77 3.68
C CYS A 43 2.56 3.74 3.71
N SER A 44 1.62 3.54 4.62
CA SER A 44 0.52 4.45 4.89
C SER A 44 0.94 5.55 5.86
N ILE A 45 0.58 6.78 5.56
CA ILE A 45 0.76 7.95 6.44
C ILE A 45 -0.52 8.79 6.46
N GLU A 46 -0.68 9.64 7.47
CA GLU A 46 -1.76 10.62 7.47
C GLU A 46 -1.48 11.73 6.47
N ASP A 47 -2.53 12.37 5.94
CA ASP A 47 -2.38 13.48 4.98
C ASP A 47 -1.57 14.64 5.57
N SER A 48 -1.71 14.91 6.87
CA SER A 48 -0.96 15.95 7.59
C SER A 48 0.54 15.68 7.67
N ASP A 49 0.93 14.41 7.64
CA ASP A 49 2.33 13.97 7.78
C ASP A 49 3.04 13.89 6.42
N CYS A 50 2.35 14.23 5.34
CA CYS A 50 2.83 14.12 3.98
C CYS A 50 3.36 15.44 3.45
N THR A 51 4.69 15.58 3.36
CA THR A 51 5.30 16.57 2.48
C THR A 51 5.69 15.96 1.13
N VAL A 52 5.62 16.76 0.07
CA VAL A 52 6.05 16.33 -1.29
C VAL A 52 7.50 15.84 -1.30
N ARG A 53 8.35 16.48 -0.49
CA ARG A 53 9.77 16.12 -0.33
C ARG A 53 9.94 14.75 0.33
N ASP A 54 9.12 14.43 1.32
CA ASP A 54 9.18 13.15 2.02
C ASP A 54 8.69 12.00 1.14
N LYS A 55 7.68 12.22 0.29
CA LYS A 55 7.27 11.24 -0.72
C LYS A 55 8.42 10.95 -1.70
N ALA A 56 9.06 12.00 -2.24
CA ALA A 56 10.15 11.86 -3.20
C ALA A 56 11.38 11.15 -2.62
N ALA A 57 11.80 11.51 -1.40
CA ALA A 57 12.95 10.89 -0.74
C ALA A 57 12.72 9.41 -0.44
N ALA A 58 11.51 9.03 0.02
CA ALA A 58 11.17 7.63 0.26
C ALA A 58 11.21 6.78 -1.02
N ALA A 59 10.70 7.31 -2.15
CA ALA A 59 10.69 6.54 -3.39
C ALA A 59 12.11 6.20 -3.89
N SER A 60 13.08 7.10 -3.66
CA SER A 60 14.49 6.86 -4.02
C SER A 60 15.13 5.67 -3.28
N ILE A 61 14.55 5.25 -2.16
CA ILE A 61 14.98 4.07 -1.37
C ILE A 61 13.98 2.90 -1.47
N GLY A 62 13.10 2.91 -2.47
CA GLY A 62 12.11 1.85 -2.68
C GLY A 62 10.92 1.88 -1.72
N ILE A 63 10.63 3.02 -1.10
CA ILE A 63 9.47 3.19 -0.22
C ILE A 63 8.44 4.12 -0.88
N VAL A 64 7.24 3.62 -1.15
CA VAL A 64 6.12 4.39 -1.68
C VAL A 64 5.22 4.79 -0.51
N ARG A 65 5.09 6.09 -0.27
CA ARG A 65 4.20 6.62 0.78
C ARG A 65 2.84 6.97 0.21
N LEU A 66 1.78 6.37 0.76
CA LEU A 66 0.40 6.66 0.44
C LEU A 66 -0.27 7.34 1.63
N THR A 67 -1.00 8.41 1.35
CA THR A 67 -1.83 9.08 2.34
C THR A 67 -3.18 8.39 2.50
N ARG A 68 -3.94 8.75 3.54
CA ARG A 68 -5.34 8.32 3.68
C ARG A 68 -6.17 8.70 2.46
N SER A 69 -5.98 9.90 1.90
CA SER A 69 -6.66 10.32 0.67
C SER A 69 -6.26 9.46 -0.54
N ASP A 70 -4.98 9.09 -0.67
CA ASP A 70 -4.52 8.19 -1.73
C ASP A 70 -5.15 6.79 -1.60
N LEU A 71 -5.23 6.24 -0.39
CA LEU A 71 -5.87 4.95 -0.12
C LEU A 71 -7.37 4.98 -0.42
N ALA A 72 -8.05 6.07 -0.08
CA ALA A 72 -9.46 6.28 -0.42
C ALA A 72 -9.67 6.34 -1.94
N ALA A 73 -8.79 7.00 -2.69
CA ALA A 73 -8.84 7.05 -4.15
C ALA A 73 -8.61 5.65 -4.77
N LEU A 74 -7.77 4.82 -4.14
CA LEU A 74 -7.48 3.45 -4.57
C LEU A 74 -8.51 2.40 -4.12
N ALA A 75 -9.59 2.79 -3.44
CA ALA A 75 -10.60 1.83 -2.96
C ALA A 75 -11.32 1.07 -4.10
N SER A 76 -11.35 1.66 -5.30
CA SER A 76 -11.97 1.07 -6.49
C SER A 76 -10.94 0.46 -7.45
N PRO A 77 -11.09 -0.80 -7.89
CA PRO A 77 -10.20 -1.40 -8.89
C PRO A 77 -10.18 -0.59 -10.18
N GLY A 78 -8.99 -0.45 -10.78
CA GLY A 78 -8.73 0.40 -11.94
C GLY A 78 -8.36 1.84 -11.58
N ALA A 79 -8.56 2.27 -10.34
CA ALA A 79 -8.07 3.58 -9.89
C ALA A 79 -6.54 3.58 -9.80
N ALA A 80 -5.95 4.74 -10.06
CA ALA A 80 -4.51 4.92 -9.99
C ALA A 80 -4.16 6.24 -9.30
N VAL A 81 -3.10 6.23 -8.51
CA VAL A 81 -2.51 7.43 -7.91
C VAL A 81 -1.02 7.46 -8.22
N ALA A 82 -0.49 8.66 -8.42
CA ALA A 82 0.94 8.88 -8.58
C ALA A 82 1.55 9.25 -7.23
N ALA A 83 2.55 8.50 -6.79
CA ALA A 83 3.29 8.76 -5.57
C ALA A 83 4.79 8.75 -5.87
N ALA A 84 5.40 9.94 -5.93
CA ALA A 84 6.84 10.12 -6.09
C ALA A 84 7.46 9.39 -7.29
N GLY A 85 6.82 9.52 -8.46
CA GLY A 85 7.29 8.90 -9.71
C GLY A 85 6.94 7.42 -9.85
N VAL A 86 6.33 6.81 -8.83
CA VAL A 86 5.73 5.48 -8.90
C VAL A 86 4.23 5.60 -9.14
N THR A 87 3.72 4.80 -10.07
CA THR A 87 2.27 4.67 -10.28
C THR A 87 1.76 3.56 -9.38
N VAL A 88 0.76 3.83 -8.54
CA VAL A 88 0.09 2.81 -7.75
C VAL A 88 -1.29 2.58 -8.34
N VAL A 89 -1.61 1.33 -8.67
CA VAL A 89 -2.86 0.95 -9.32
C VAL A 89 -3.61 -0.04 -8.43
N ALA A 90 -4.89 0.22 -8.23
CA ALA A 90 -5.80 -0.72 -7.58
C ALA A 90 -6.22 -1.82 -8.57
N VAL A 91 -6.05 -3.08 -8.20
CA VAL A 91 -6.46 -4.24 -9.02
C VAL A 91 -7.42 -5.14 -8.24
N GLN A 92 -8.09 -6.07 -8.92
CA GLN A 92 -8.99 -6.99 -8.24
C GLN A 92 -8.17 -8.04 -7.47
N ASP A 93 -8.71 -8.52 -6.35
CA ASP A 93 -8.01 -9.56 -5.57
C ASP A 93 -7.71 -10.81 -6.40
N LYS A 94 -8.64 -11.24 -7.26
CA LYS A 94 -8.46 -12.41 -8.13
C LYS A 94 -7.29 -12.27 -9.11
N ASP A 95 -6.86 -11.06 -9.43
CA ASP A 95 -5.77 -10.84 -10.38
C ASP A 95 -4.43 -11.29 -9.78
N HIS A 96 -4.30 -11.31 -8.45
CA HIS A 96 -3.09 -11.76 -7.74
C HIS A 96 -3.32 -12.96 -6.82
N TYR A 97 -4.56 -13.23 -6.40
CA TYR A 97 -4.92 -14.25 -5.41
C TYR A 97 -6.05 -15.17 -5.90
N SER A 98 -6.13 -15.48 -7.19
CA SER A 98 -7.18 -16.36 -7.75
C SER A 98 -7.34 -17.68 -6.99
N ASP A 99 -6.25 -18.22 -6.45
CA ASP A 99 -6.20 -19.59 -5.92
C ASP A 99 -5.93 -19.64 -4.40
N ARG A 100 -5.98 -18.49 -3.71
CA ARG A 100 -5.61 -18.40 -2.28
C ARG A 100 -6.58 -17.54 -1.48
N ALA A 101 -7.00 -18.06 -0.33
CA ALA A 101 -7.70 -17.28 0.69
C ALA A 101 -6.82 -16.09 1.15
N PRO A 102 -7.43 -14.94 1.54
CA PRO A 102 -6.69 -13.82 2.08
C PRO A 102 -5.81 -14.27 3.26
N GLY A 103 -4.57 -13.75 3.33
CA GLY A 103 -3.77 -13.86 4.55
C GLY A 103 -4.32 -12.91 5.61
N THR A 104 -4.27 -13.33 6.88
CA THR A 104 -4.71 -12.50 8.00
C THR A 104 -3.73 -11.36 8.28
N VAL A 105 -4.26 -10.19 8.61
CA VAL A 105 -3.55 -8.99 9.01
C VAL A 105 -3.59 -8.90 10.53
N TYR A 106 -2.43 -9.00 11.16
CA TYR A 106 -2.32 -8.80 12.61
C TYR A 106 -2.35 -7.31 12.97
N MET A 107 -3.19 -6.96 13.95
CA MET A 107 -3.38 -5.63 14.53
C MET A 107 -2.80 -5.62 15.96
N PRO A 108 -1.55 -5.16 16.16
CA PRO A 108 -0.89 -5.21 17.46
C PRO A 108 -1.60 -4.43 18.57
N SER A 109 -2.33 -3.36 18.29
CA SER A 109 -3.04 -2.61 19.35
C SER A 109 -4.22 -3.36 19.96
N THR A 110 -4.86 -4.25 19.20
CA THR A 110 -5.99 -5.06 19.68
C THR A 110 -5.64 -6.53 19.88
N GLU A 111 -4.43 -6.94 19.48
CA GLU A 111 -3.98 -8.34 19.41
C GLU A 111 -4.85 -9.24 18.51
N GLU A 112 -5.60 -8.65 17.57
CA GLU A 112 -6.52 -9.36 16.68
C GLU A 112 -5.91 -9.67 15.32
N TYR A 113 -6.42 -10.73 14.68
CA TYR A 113 -6.19 -11.04 13.27
C TYR A 113 -7.44 -10.66 12.46
N ARG A 114 -7.26 -9.83 11.44
CA ARG A 114 -8.32 -9.40 10.51
C ARG A 114 -8.11 -9.94 9.09
#